data_AF-A0ABD3UU94-F1
#
_entry.id   AF-A0ABD3UU94-F1
#
_cell.length_a   1.000
_cell.length_b   1.000
_cell.length_c   1.000
_cell.angle_alpha   90.00
_cell.angle_beta   90.00
_cell.angle_gamma   90.00
#
_symmetry.space_group_name_H-M   'P 1'
#
loop_
_entity.id
_entity.type
_entity.pdbx_description
1 polymer ?
#
loop_
_entity_poly.entity_id
_entity_poly.type
_entity_poly.pdbx_seq_one_letter_code
_entity_poly.pdbx_strand_id
1 'polypeptide(L)'
;MAEQTGGGSVAKFPQYCTLDGRLKTFANWPSSNHQQPRKLAEAGFFYQGGTDVVTCYFCAVKLSGWTPEDVPWTEHEKFQPACEHVLQHKMGGMNLGNSVVNEVAQGHSVEASGDNSRSMLQHSEENPTQKAKHTSRRRETIDEELQRLRHQLYCKTCFKERACMVILPCTHMTACPTCVEKLQSCNVCHQPIKATIKAYCA
;
A
#
# COMPACT_ATOMS: atom_id res chain seq x y z
N MET A 1 1.54 -19.37 -34.51
CA MET A 1 2.57 -19.54 -33.47
C MET A 1 2.99 -18.14 -33.03
N ALA A 2 2.34 -17.57 -32.01
CA ALA A 2 2.76 -16.30 -31.42
C ALA A 2 3.27 -16.64 -30.01
N GLU A 3 4.57 -16.43 -29.80
CA GLU A 3 5.25 -16.80 -28.57
C GLU A 3 4.72 -16.00 -27.39
N GLN A 4 4.39 -16.75 -26.34
CA GLN A 4 4.04 -16.26 -25.02
C GLN A 4 5.35 -15.92 -24.30
N THR A 5 5.67 -14.63 -24.16
CA THR A 5 6.67 -14.18 -23.18
C THR A 5 5.95 -13.64 -21.96
N GLY A 6 5.75 -14.50 -20.96
CA GLY A 6 5.53 -14.09 -19.59
C GLY A 6 6.81 -13.46 -19.05
N GLY A 7 6.96 -12.15 -19.21
CA GLY A 7 8.05 -11.36 -18.65
C GLY A 7 7.50 -10.48 -17.54
N GLY A 8 7.93 -10.72 -16.30
CA GLY A 8 7.75 -9.74 -15.23
C GLY A 8 8.38 -8.42 -15.66
N SER A 9 7.60 -7.33 -15.64
CA SER A 9 8.08 -6.02 -16.06
C SER A 9 9.28 -5.61 -15.20
N VAL A 10 10.40 -5.25 -15.83
CA VAL A 10 11.60 -4.78 -15.13
C VAL A 10 11.53 -3.27 -14.96
N ALA A 11 11.90 -2.75 -13.79
CA ALA A 11 11.97 -1.31 -13.56
C ALA A 11 13.02 -0.66 -14.47
N LYS A 12 12.66 0.45 -15.13
CA LYS A 12 13.56 1.16 -16.05
C LYS A 12 14.75 1.85 -15.37
N PHE A 13 14.62 2.19 -14.09
CA PHE A 13 15.69 2.74 -13.26
C PHE A 13 15.83 1.94 -11.95
N PRO A 14 16.48 0.76 -11.98
CA PRO A 14 16.60 -0.12 -10.82
C PRO A 14 17.30 0.53 -9.62
N GLN A 15 18.22 1.47 -9.83
CA GLN A 15 18.92 2.19 -8.76
C GLN A 15 18.00 3.06 -7.88
N TYR A 16 16.77 3.32 -8.34
CA TYR A 16 15.76 4.11 -7.65
C TYR A 16 14.57 3.24 -7.19
N CYS A 17 14.76 1.91 -7.08
CA CYS A 17 13.71 1.00 -6.63
C CYS A 17 13.32 1.23 -5.16
N THR A 18 14.25 1.66 -4.31
CA THR A 18 13.99 1.95 -2.89
C THR A 18 13.43 3.35 -2.70
N LEU A 19 12.54 3.50 -1.71
CA LEU A 19 11.99 4.81 -1.33
C LEU A 19 13.10 5.79 -0.91
N ASP A 20 14.05 5.33 -0.10
CA ASP A 20 15.19 6.13 0.36
C ASP A 20 16.07 6.60 -0.81
N GLY A 21 16.34 5.72 -1.77
CA GLY A 21 17.08 6.06 -2.99
C GLY A 21 16.40 7.18 -3.78
N ARG A 22 15.07 7.18 -3.87
CA ARG A 22 14.30 8.26 -4.51
C ARG A 22 14.31 9.54 -3.69
N LEU A 23 14.08 9.46 -2.38
CA LEU A 23 14.06 10.62 -1.49
C LEU A 23 15.36 11.43 -1.55
N LYS A 24 16.52 10.75 -1.57
CA LYS A 24 17.84 11.39 -1.68
C LYS A 24 17.98 12.29 -2.91
N THR A 25 17.25 11.99 -3.98
CA THR A 25 17.33 12.78 -5.22
C THR A 25 16.69 14.16 -5.11
N PHE A 26 15.84 14.39 -4.11
CA PHE A 26 15.13 15.65 -3.90
C PHE A 26 15.91 16.66 -3.02
N ALA A 27 17.21 16.44 -2.78
CA ALA A 27 18.03 17.34 -1.96
C ALA A 27 17.98 18.82 -2.43
N ASN A 28 17.87 19.03 -3.75
CA ASN A 28 17.78 20.36 -4.37
C ASN A 28 16.39 20.61 -5.00
N TRP A 29 15.33 20.01 -4.47
CA TRP A 29 13.97 20.29 -4.92
C TRP A 29 13.60 21.75 -4.60
N PRO A 30 13.19 22.57 -5.59
CA PRO A 30 12.92 23.99 -5.35
C PRO A 30 11.85 24.22 -4.28
N SER A 31 12.13 25.10 -3.32
CA SER A 31 11.19 25.43 -2.25
C SER A 31 9.91 26.12 -2.74
N SER A 32 9.90 26.64 -3.97
CA SER A 32 8.72 27.18 -4.65
C SER A 32 7.71 26.11 -5.07
N ASN A 33 8.12 24.85 -5.13
CA ASN A 33 7.25 23.76 -5.54
C ASN A 33 6.46 23.25 -4.33
N HIS A 34 5.13 23.23 -4.47
CA HIS A 34 4.21 22.84 -3.40
C HIS A 34 4.25 21.34 -3.08
N GLN A 35 4.71 20.52 -4.02
CA GLN A 35 4.71 19.07 -3.84
C GLN A 35 5.80 18.61 -2.89
N GLN A 36 5.39 17.80 -1.92
CA GLN A 36 6.29 17.24 -0.93
C GLN A 36 7.14 16.14 -1.57
N PRO A 37 8.48 16.21 -1.47
CA PRO A 37 9.39 15.17 -1.97
C PRO A 37 9.01 13.75 -1.57
N ARG A 38 8.55 13.56 -0.34
CA ARG A 38 8.09 12.26 0.16
C ARG A 38 6.90 11.72 -0.61
N LYS A 39 5.91 12.56 -0.95
CA LYS A 39 4.73 12.13 -1.70
C LYS A 39 5.06 11.78 -3.15
N LEU A 40 5.96 12.54 -3.76
CA LEU A 40 6.50 12.22 -5.09
C LEU A 40 7.26 10.87 -5.06
N ALA A 41 8.16 10.70 -4.09
CA ALA A 41 8.93 9.47 -3.94
C ALA A 41 8.07 8.23 -3.62
N GLU A 42 7.05 8.37 -2.76
CA GLU A 42 6.06 7.30 -2.50
C GLU A 42 5.39 6.87 -3.81
N ALA A 43 4.94 7.82 -4.64
CA ALA A 43 4.36 7.59 -5.96
C ALA A 43 5.34 7.05 -7.02
N GLY A 44 6.59 6.78 -6.65
CA GLY A 44 7.60 6.17 -7.51
C GLY A 44 8.47 7.19 -8.26
N PHE A 45 8.37 8.47 -7.93
CA PHE A 45 9.12 9.52 -8.63
C PHE A 45 10.49 9.80 -7.99
N PHE A 46 11.47 10.10 -8.83
CA PHE A 46 12.77 10.66 -8.44
C PHE A 46 13.04 11.94 -9.25
N TYR A 47 14.00 12.73 -8.78
CA TYR A 47 14.36 14.04 -9.31
C TYR A 47 15.79 14.05 -9.83
N GLN A 48 16.06 14.77 -10.93
CA GLN A 48 17.43 14.89 -11.48
C GLN A 48 17.81 16.35 -11.74
N GLY A 49 17.12 17.30 -11.10
CA GLY A 49 17.23 18.72 -11.39
C GLY A 49 16.16 19.21 -12.37
N GLY A 50 16.15 20.52 -12.63
CA GLY A 50 15.13 21.20 -13.40
C GLY A 50 14.27 22.13 -12.54
N THR A 51 13.05 22.42 -12.99
CA THR A 51 12.08 23.24 -12.25
C THR A 51 11.26 22.35 -11.32
N ASP A 52 10.46 21.46 -11.88
CA ASP A 52 9.47 20.65 -11.18
C ASP A 52 9.26 19.28 -11.86
N VAL A 53 10.16 18.92 -12.77
CA VAL A 53 10.08 17.67 -13.53
C VAL A 53 10.52 16.50 -12.66
N VAL A 54 9.69 15.46 -12.55
CA VAL A 54 10.04 14.21 -11.87
C VAL A 54 9.84 13.02 -12.78
N THR A 55 10.59 11.93 -12.56
CA THR A 55 10.55 10.73 -13.39
C THR A 55 10.22 9.50 -12.57
N CYS A 56 9.32 8.64 -13.05
CA CYS A 56 9.03 7.37 -12.37
C CYS A 56 10.18 6.37 -12.57
N TYR A 57 10.65 5.72 -11.50
CA TYR A 57 11.71 4.71 -11.60
C TYR A 57 11.30 3.46 -12.40
N PHE A 58 10.00 3.11 -12.40
CA PHE A 58 9.54 1.88 -13.01
C PHE A 58 9.19 2.08 -14.49
N CYS A 59 8.24 2.97 -14.78
CA CYS A 59 7.71 3.15 -16.13
C CYS A 59 8.39 4.28 -16.92
N ALA A 60 9.26 5.07 -16.29
CA ALA A 60 9.94 6.24 -16.85
C ALA A 60 9.03 7.39 -17.35
N VAL A 61 7.75 7.42 -16.92
CA VAL A 61 6.90 8.60 -17.19
C VAL A 61 7.52 9.83 -16.52
N LYS A 62 7.54 10.96 -17.23
CA LYS A 62 8.00 12.25 -16.72
C LYS A 62 6.81 13.17 -16.55
N LEU A 63 6.68 13.77 -15.36
CA LEU A 63 5.60 14.70 -15.04
C LEU A 63 6.18 16.03 -14.55
N SER A 64 5.52 17.12 -14.94
CA SER A 64 5.86 18.51 -14.61
C SER A 64 4.61 19.38 -14.76
N GLY A 65 4.71 20.66 -14.40
CA GLY A 65 3.56 21.56 -14.34
C GLY A 65 2.68 21.32 -13.13
N TRP A 66 3.28 20.98 -11.98
CA TRP A 66 2.54 20.58 -10.77
C TRP A 66 1.76 21.75 -10.15
N THR A 67 0.47 21.55 -9.95
CA THR A 67 -0.44 22.46 -9.24
C THR A 67 -0.62 22.03 -7.78
N PRO A 68 -0.90 22.94 -6.83
CA PRO A 68 -1.07 22.59 -5.41
C PRO A 68 -2.11 21.49 -5.13
N GLU A 69 -3.08 21.31 -6.03
CA GLU A 69 -4.15 20.32 -5.95
C GLU A 69 -3.74 18.93 -6.46
N ASP A 70 -2.63 18.84 -7.21
CA ASP A 70 -2.19 17.59 -7.83
C ASP A 70 -1.70 16.58 -6.80
N VAL A 71 -2.25 15.37 -6.88
CA VAL A 71 -1.84 14.24 -6.05
C VAL A 71 -0.90 13.34 -6.86
N PRO A 72 0.36 13.11 -6.43
CA PRO A 72 1.35 12.38 -7.22
C PRO A 72 0.90 11.00 -7.71
N TRP A 73 0.23 10.21 -6.87
CA TRP A 73 -0.30 8.91 -7.26
C TRP A 73 -1.40 9.01 -8.33
N THR A 74 -2.32 9.96 -8.17
CA THR A 74 -3.42 10.20 -9.11
C THR A 74 -2.87 10.63 -10.47
N GLU A 75 -1.93 11.56 -10.51
CA GLU A 75 -1.32 11.99 -11.77
C GLU A 75 -0.50 10.87 -12.42
N HIS A 76 0.25 10.08 -11.62
CA HIS A 76 0.97 8.92 -12.15
C HIS A 76 0.02 7.91 -12.81
N GLU A 77 -1.08 7.57 -12.15
CA GLU A 77 -2.10 6.68 -12.69
C GLU A 77 -2.74 7.24 -13.97
N LYS A 78 -3.09 8.53 -13.96
CA LYS A 78 -3.72 9.20 -15.10
C LYS A 78 -2.85 9.16 -16.35
N PHE A 79 -1.55 9.39 -16.21
CA PHE A 79 -0.63 9.43 -17.35
C PHE A 79 -0.03 8.07 -17.72
N GLN A 80 0.07 7.15 -16.77
CA GLN A 80 0.56 5.80 -17.03
C GLN A 80 -0.17 4.73 -16.19
N PRO A 81 -1.44 4.39 -16.55
CA PRO A 81 -2.28 3.51 -15.74
C PRO A 81 -1.80 2.06 -15.71
N ALA A 82 -1.01 1.64 -16.71
CA ALA A 82 -0.41 0.31 -16.81
C ALA A 82 0.98 0.21 -16.15
N CYS A 83 1.44 1.25 -15.45
CA CYS A 83 2.69 1.18 -14.69
C CYS A 83 2.54 0.14 -13.57
N GLU A 84 3.44 -0.84 -13.53
CA GLU A 84 3.44 -1.89 -12.50
C GLU A 84 3.47 -1.31 -11.08
N HIS A 85 4.23 -0.23 -10.83
CA HIS A 85 4.24 0.47 -9.53
C HIS A 85 2.86 1.04 -9.16
N VAL A 86 2.12 1.56 -10.14
CA VAL A 86 0.73 2.03 -9.96
C VAL A 86 -0.21 0.86 -9.71
N LEU A 87 -0.09 -0.21 -10.49
CA LEU A 87 -0.89 -1.43 -10.33
C LEU A 87 -0.68 -2.04 -8.94
N GLN A 88 0.56 -2.14 -8.48
CA GLN A 88 0.92 -2.63 -7.15
C GLN A 88 0.33 -1.76 -6.04
N HIS A 89 0.38 -0.43 -6.16
CA HIS A 89 -0.25 0.47 -5.19
C HIS A 89 -1.77 0.28 -5.11
N LYS A 90 -2.44 0.12 -6.26
CA LYS A 90 -3.89 -0.11 -6.32
C LYS A 90 -4.31 -1.45 -5.75
N MET A 91 -3.50 -2.49 -5.99
CA MET A 91 -3.78 -3.86 -5.56
C MET A 91 -3.30 -4.12 -4.11
N GLY A 92 -2.41 -3.28 -3.58
CA GLY A 92 -1.60 -3.56 -2.40
C GLY A 92 -1.71 -2.53 -1.27
N GLY A 93 -2.86 -2.49 -0.58
CA GLY A 93 -2.92 -2.03 0.82
C GLY A 93 -2.13 -2.93 1.81
N MET A 94 -1.09 -3.62 1.36
CA MET A 94 -0.18 -4.44 2.17
C MET A 94 1.26 -4.15 1.73
N ASN A 95 2.04 -3.59 2.66
CA ASN A 95 3.46 -3.33 2.51
C ASN A 95 4.21 -4.59 2.06
N LEU A 96 4.74 -4.59 0.83
CA LEU A 96 5.85 -5.47 0.48
C LEU A 96 7.14 -4.69 0.73
N GLY A 97 7.64 -4.82 1.96
CA GLY A 97 8.99 -4.41 2.32
C GLY A 97 10.00 -5.05 1.37
N ASN A 98 10.98 -4.24 0.99
CA ASN A 98 12.15 -4.59 0.19
C ASN A 98 12.59 -6.05 0.38
N SER A 99 12.53 -6.84 -0.69
CA SER A 99 13.27 -8.10 -0.76
C SER A 99 14.11 -8.10 -2.04
N VAL A 100 15.25 -7.44 -1.94
CA VAL A 100 16.48 -7.90 -2.59
C VAL A 100 17.57 -7.75 -1.53
N VAL A 101 18.01 -8.89 -1.00
CA VAL A 101 19.00 -9.02 0.07
C VAL A 101 20.39 -8.59 -0.41
N ASN A 102 21.16 -7.99 0.50
CA ASN A 102 22.61 -8.22 0.63
C ASN A 102 23.05 -7.84 2.04
N GLU A 103 23.42 -8.85 2.83
CA GLU A 103 24.04 -8.73 4.16
C GLU A 103 25.52 -8.37 4.02
N VAL A 104 26.01 -7.41 4.81
CA VAL A 104 27.28 -7.51 5.57
C VAL A 104 27.10 -6.75 6.89
N ALA A 105 27.57 -7.39 7.96
CA ALA A 105 27.38 -7.15 9.37
C ALA A 105 28.14 -5.96 9.99
N GLN A 106 27.72 -5.61 11.21
CA GLN A 106 28.37 -4.95 12.37
C GLN A 106 27.42 -3.86 12.91
N GLY A 107 26.88 -3.85 14.14
CA GLY A 107 27.24 -4.49 15.40
C GLY A 107 27.47 -3.38 16.45
N HIS A 108 26.54 -3.16 17.39
CA HIS A 108 26.77 -2.82 18.80
C HIS A 108 25.47 -2.49 19.57
N SER A 109 25.37 -3.08 20.77
CA SER A 109 24.29 -2.99 21.75
C SER A 109 24.64 -1.98 22.85
N VAL A 110 23.62 -1.35 23.46
CA VAL A 110 23.62 -1.04 24.90
C VAL A 110 22.19 -1.18 25.45
N GLU A 111 22.05 -1.95 26.52
CA GLU A 111 20.85 -2.04 27.36
C GLU A 111 20.97 -1.10 28.57
N ALA A 112 19.84 -0.71 29.17
CA ALA A 112 19.67 -0.71 30.62
C ALA A 112 18.20 -0.44 31.04
N SER A 113 17.80 -1.18 32.06
CA SER A 113 16.47 -1.40 32.65
C SER A 113 16.00 -0.35 33.68
N GLY A 114 14.74 -0.51 34.13
CA GLY A 114 14.27 -0.18 35.49
C GLY A 114 12.99 0.68 35.52
N ASP A 115 11.79 0.09 35.71
CA ASP A 115 11.03 -0.01 37.00
C ASP A 115 10.32 1.31 37.40
N ASN A 116 9.11 1.42 37.95
CA ASN A 116 8.04 0.54 38.41
C ASN A 116 6.85 1.44 38.87
N SER A 117 5.62 0.92 38.86
CA SER A 117 4.48 1.20 39.78
C SER A 117 3.43 2.32 39.55
N ARG A 118 2.19 1.83 39.28
CA ARG A 118 0.90 1.97 40.03
C ARG A 118 0.27 3.35 40.30
N SER A 119 -0.96 3.53 39.80
CA SER A 119 -2.24 3.83 40.52
C SER A 119 -3.28 4.45 39.55
N MET A 120 -4.41 3.79 39.24
CA MET A 120 -5.74 3.78 39.89
C MET A 120 -6.68 4.94 39.50
N LEU A 121 -7.68 4.58 38.69
CA LEU A 121 -9.09 5.04 38.56
C LEU A 121 -9.53 6.42 39.07
N GLN A 122 -10.21 7.18 38.19
CA GLN A 122 -11.55 7.71 38.51
C GLN A 122 -12.38 8.02 37.26
N HIS A 123 -13.62 7.53 37.25
CA HIS A 123 -14.68 7.82 36.29
C HIS A 123 -15.24 9.23 36.47
N SER A 124 -15.72 9.82 35.37
CA SER A 124 -16.98 10.58 35.39
C SER A 124 -17.57 10.63 33.98
N GLU A 125 -18.70 9.95 33.79
CA GLU A 125 -19.60 10.12 32.65
C GLU A 125 -20.35 11.44 32.80
N GLU A 126 -20.53 12.19 31.71
CA GLU A 126 -21.74 13.00 31.48
C GLU A 126 -21.86 13.36 29.98
N ASN A 127 -23.05 13.11 29.44
CA ASN A 127 -23.62 13.39 28.10
C ASN A 127 -25.00 14.04 28.39
N PRO A 128 -25.81 14.67 27.49
CA PRO A 128 -25.69 15.02 26.06
C PRO A 128 -26.13 16.47 25.68
N THR A 129 -25.94 16.90 24.43
CA THR A 129 -27.02 17.43 23.53
C THR A 129 -26.53 18.02 22.17
N GLN A 130 -26.90 17.31 21.10
CA GLN A 130 -27.49 17.72 19.79
C GLN A 130 -26.93 18.84 18.87
N LYS A 131 -26.42 18.35 17.72
CA LYS A 131 -26.65 18.72 16.29
C LYS A 131 -26.34 20.13 15.73
N ALA A 132 -25.39 20.16 14.79
CA ALA A 132 -25.52 20.84 13.48
C ALA A 132 -24.60 20.16 12.43
N LYS A 133 -24.97 20.23 11.14
CA LYS A 133 -24.43 19.42 10.03
C LYS A 133 -23.26 20.11 9.29
N HIS A 134 -22.36 19.27 8.77
CA HIS A 134 -21.68 19.32 7.46
C HIS A 134 -20.14 19.54 7.43
N THR A 135 -19.49 18.60 6.71
CA THR A 135 -18.08 18.51 6.24
C THR A 135 -17.01 17.81 7.11
N SER A 136 -16.51 16.71 6.53
CA SER A 136 -15.12 16.22 6.52
C SER A 136 -14.51 15.54 7.76
N ARG A 137 -14.13 14.26 7.55
CA ARG A 137 -13.24 13.39 8.35
C ARG A 137 -13.68 13.07 9.78
N ARG A 138 -14.59 12.11 9.88
CA ARG A 138 -14.82 11.33 11.11
C ARG A 138 -13.52 10.62 11.49
N ARG A 139 -13.01 10.83 12.71
CA ARG A 139 -12.09 9.88 13.36
C ARG A 139 -12.86 8.57 13.49
N GLU A 140 -12.56 7.60 12.62
CA GLU A 140 -13.02 6.22 12.81
C GLU A 140 -12.49 5.78 14.19
N THR A 141 -13.34 5.18 15.02
CA THR A 141 -12.86 4.69 16.32
C THR A 141 -11.87 3.54 16.06
N ILE A 142 -10.91 3.35 16.96
CA ILE A 142 -9.91 2.28 16.81
C ILE A 142 -10.60 0.93 16.66
N ASP A 143 -11.72 0.72 17.34
CA ASP A 143 -12.51 -0.51 17.25
C ASP A 143 -13.17 -0.69 15.88
N GLU A 144 -13.71 0.38 15.29
CA GLU A 144 -14.26 0.37 13.93
C GLU A 144 -13.17 0.05 12.89
N GLU A 145 -11.98 0.63 13.05
CA GLU A 145 -10.86 0.39 12.15
C GLU A 145 -10.31 -1.04 12.30
N LEU A 146 -10.18 -1.55 13.53
CA LEU A 146 -9.83 -2.95 13.79
C LEU A 146 -10.84 -3.91 13.19
N GLN A 147 -12.14 -3.59 13.28
CA GLN A 147 -13.19 -4.37 12.66
C GLN A 147 -13.06 -4.33 11.14
N ARG A 148 -12.78 -3.18 10.53
CA ARG A 148 -12.57 -3.04 9.08
C ARG A 148 -11.36 -3.83 8.59
N LEU A 149 -10.23 -3.73 9.28
CA LEU A 149 -9.00 -4.46 8.96
C LEU A 149 -9.21 -5.98 9.06
N ARG A 150 -9.94 -6.46 10.08
CA ARG A 150 -10.34 -7.87 10.17
C ARG A 150 -11.17 -8.30 8.98
N HIS A 151 -12.16 -7.51 8.57
CA HIS A 151 -12.95 -7.85 7.39
C HIS A 151 -12.06 -7.98 6.15
N GLN A 152 -11.04 -7.15 5.96
CA GLN A 152 -10.17 -7.24 4.78
C GLN A 152 -9.31 -8.50 4.71
N LEU A 153 -8.88 -9.04 5.86
CA LEU A 153 -7.91 -10.14 5.92
C LEU A 153 -8.54 -11.53 6.14
N TYR A 154 -9.81 -11.59 6.54
CA TYR A 154 -10.51 -12.85 6.86
C TYR A 154 -11.42 -13.33 5.73
N CYS A 155 -11.59 -14.65 5.67
CA CYS A 155 -12.46 -15.34 4.74
C CYS A 155 -13.89 -14.77 4.84
N LYS A 156 -14.43 -14.32 3.71
CA LYS A 156 -15.76 -13.73 3.61
C LYS A 156 -16.90 -14.76 3.70
N THR A 157 -16.56 -16.04 3.65
CA THR A 157 -17.53 -17.13 3.77
C THR A 157 -17.70 -17.57 5.23
N CYS A 158 -16.61 -17.80 5.96
CA CYS A 158 -16.68 -18.29 7.34
C CYS A 158 -16.35 -17.26 8.41
N PHE A 159 -15.65 -16.17 8.08
CA PHE A 159 -15.12 -15.15 9.01
C PHE A 159 -14.24 -15.70 10.14
N LYS A 160 -13.77 -16.95 10.05
CA LYS A 160 -12.97 -17.65 11.08
C LYS A 160 -11.49 -17.66 10.76
N GLU A 161 -11.14 -17.94 9.50
CA GLU A 161 -9.77 -18.07 9.03
C GLU A 161 -9.40 -16.95 8.06
N ARG A 162 -8.10 -16.73 7.84
CA ARG A 162 -7.62 -15.73 6.88
C ARG A 162 -8.04 -16.08 5.46
N ALA A 163 -8.39 -15.06 4.69
CA ALA A 163 -8.55 -15.21 3.24
C ALA A 163 -7.15 -15.32 2.63
N CYS A 164 -6.79 -16.50 2.14
CA CYS A 164 -5.48 -16.75 1.53
C CYS A 164 -5.56 -17.50 0.20
N MET A 165 -6.77 -17.80 -0.30
CA MET A 165 -6.96 -18.46 -1.58
C MET A 165 -7.26 -17.43 -2.66
N VAL A 166 -6.36 -17.30 -3.62
CA VAL A 166 -6.55 -16.52 -4.86
C VAL A 166 -7.39 -17.33 -5.84
N ILE A 167 -8.50 -16.76 -6.29
CA ILE A 167 -9.46 -17.41 -7.20
C ILE A 167 -9.15 -16.99 -8.64
N LEU A 168 -8.87 -17.93 -9.53
CA LEU A 168 -8.61 -17.65 -10.95
C LEU A 168 -9.87 -17.88 -11.81
N PRO A 169 -10.12 -17.03 -12.83
CA PRO A 169 -9.24 -15.98 -13.36
C PRO A 169 -9.38 -14.59 -12.70
N CYS A 170 -10.27 -14.42 -11.71
CA CYS A 170 -10.60 -13.10 -11.19
C CYS A 170 -9.59 -12.49 -10.20
N THR A 171 -8.59 -13.25 -9.77
CA THR A 171 -7.56 -12.88 -8.76
C THR A 171 -8.09 -12.45 -7.39
N HIS A 172 -9.39 -12.60 -7.11
CA HIS A 172 -9.94 -12.25 -5.81
C HIS A 172 -9.48 -13.23 -4.73
N MET A 173 -9.03 -12.69 -3.59
CA MET A 173 -8.62 -13.45 -2.41
C MET A 173 -9.63 -13.28 -1.28
N THR A 174 -10.66 -14.14 -1.27
CA THR A 174 -11.86 -13.94 -0.43
C THR A 174 -12.22 -15.15 0.43
N ALA A 175 -11.55 -16.28 0.23
CA ALA A 175 -11.82 -17.54 0.90
C ALA A 175 -10.58 -18.11 1.61
N CYS A 176 -10.80 -18.86 2.70
CA CYS A 176 -9.78 -19.72 3.29
C CYS A 176 -9.71 -21.07 2.53
N PRO A 177 -8.68 -21.92 2.78
CA PRO A 177 -8.51 -23.19 2.09
C PRO A 177 -9.73 -24.10 2.22
N THR A 178 -10.29 -24.21 3.42
CA THR A 178 -11.46 -25.06 3.70
C THR A 178 -12.73 -24.57 3.00
N CYS A 179 -12.90 -23.25 2.88
CA CYS A 179 -14.09 -22.67 2.29
C CYS A 179 -14.04 -22.67 0.77
N VAL A 180 -12.86 -22.48 0.16
CA VAL A 180 -12.76 -22.40 -1.31
C VAL A 180 -13.10 -23.71 -2.00
N GLU A 181 -12.84 -24.85 -1.36
CA GLU A 181 -13.21 -26.18 -1.85
C GLU A 181 -14.72 -26.36 -2.06
N LYS A 182 -15.54 -25.57 -1.36
CA LYS A 182 -17.00 -25.61 -1.43
C LYS A 182 -17.58 -24.57 -2.40
N LEU A 183 -16.74 -23.76 -3.02
CA LEU A 183 -17.16 -22.71 -3.94
C LEU A 183 -16.99 -23.17 -5.40
N GLN A 184 -18.02 -22.93 -6.21
CA GLN A 184 -17.96 -23.13 -7.66
C GLN A 184 -17.71 -21.81 -8.42
N SER A 185 -17.98 -20.68 -7.77
CA SER A 185 -17.75 -19.34 -8.31
C SER A 185 -17.21 -18.39 -7.22
N CYS A 186 -16.53 -17.33 -7.65
CA CYS A 186 -16.05 -16.28 -6.76
C CYS A 186 -17.23 -15.59 -6.06
N ASN A 187 -17.21 -15.47 -4.74
CA ASN A 187 -18.27 -14.81 -3.96
C ASN A 187 -18.24 -13.27 -4.05
N VAL A 188 -17.30 -12.67 -4.78
CA VAL A 188 -17.24 -11.22 -5.01
C VAL A 188 -17.66 -10.85 -6.43
N CYS A 189 -17.12 -11.52 -7.45
CA CYS A 189 -17.41 -11.19 -8.86
C CYS A 189 -18.20 -12.25 -9.62
N HIS A 190 -18.58 -13.35 -8.95
CA HIS A 190 -19.35 -14.46 -9.52
C HIS A 190 -18.71 -15.19 -10.70
N GLN A 191 -17.45 -14.90 -11.05
CA GLN A 191 -16.73 -15.66 -12.07
C GLN A 191 -16.53 -17.13 -11.64
N PRO A 192 -16.66 -18.09 -12.57
CA PRO A 192 -16.45 -19.51 -12.26
C PRO A 192 -15.00 -19.78 -11.86
N ILE A 193 -14.81 -20.58 -10.81
CA ILE A 193 -13.47 -20.92 -10.31
C ILE A 193 -12.84 -21.95 -11.25
N LYS A 194 -11.79 -21.54 -11.96
CA LYS A 194 -11.02 -22.44 -12.83
C LYS A 194 -9.82 -23.06 -12.11
N ALA A 195 -9.23 -22.31 -11.18
CA ALA A 195 -8.12 -22.75 -10.36
C ALA A 195 -8.04 -21.90 -9.08
N THR A 196 -7.34 -22.40 -8.06
CA THR A 196 -7.06 -21.66 -6.84
C THR A 196 -5.57 -21.72 -6.51
N ILE A 197 -5.02 -20.64 -5.96
CA ILE A 197 -3.63 -20.55 -5.52
C ILE A 197 -3.61 -20.10 -4.06
N LYS A 198 -2.87 -20.80 -3.20
CA LYS A 198 -2.66 -20.38 -1.81
C LYS A 198 -1.58 -19.31 -1.75
N ALA A 199 -1.93 -18.11 -1.32
CA ALA A 199 -0.99 -17.03 -1.04
C ALA A 199 -0.28 -17.27 0.30
N TYR A 200 1.04 -17.25 0.28
CA TYR A 200 1.87 -17.27 1.48
C TYR A 200 2.24 -15.82 1.82
N CYS A 201 1.59 -15.26 2.83
CA CYS A 201 2.03 -14.00 3.42
C CYS A 201 3.13 -14.34 4.45
N ALA A 202 4.36 -13.92 4.17
CA ALA A 202 5.47 -13.96 5.11
C ALA A 202 5.30 -12.93 6.23
#